data_AF-A0A6M0AEU6-F1
#
_entry.id   AF-A0A6M0AEU6-F1
#
_cell.length_a   1.000
_cell.length_b   1.000
_cell.length_c   1.000
_cell.angle_alpha   90.00
_cell.angle_beta   90.00
_cell.angle_gamma   90.00
#
_symmetry.space_group_name_H-M   'P 1'
#
loop_
_entity.id
_entity.type
_entity.pdbx_description
1 polymer ?
#
loop_
_entity_poly.entity_id
_entity_poly.type
_entity_poly.pdbx_seq_one_letter_code
_entity_poly.pdbx_strand_id
1 'polypeptide(L)'
;MIAQAFDEFYPSRPFLSVVSGVDSESELAWIQAKESADQVVFKNTGKHLSDIEAKVLQGSWEGKTYEQIANRYGYSAEYLNKDIGNKLWNKLSEALG
;
A
#
# COMPACT_ATOMS: atom_id res chain seq x y z
N MET A 1 1.98 3.75 30.61
CA MET A 1 0.57 4.14 30.81
C MET A 1 0.05 4.77 29.53
N ILE A 2 -0.40 3.92 28.61
CA ILE A 2 -1.39 4.22 27.53
C ILE A 2 -2.18 2.93 27.22
N ALA A 3 -2.32 2.06 28.22
CA ALA A 3 -3.04 0.80 28.14
C ALA A 3 -4.48 1.01 28.63
N GLN A 4 -5.28 1.79 27.90
CA GLN A 4 -6.74 1.84 28.03
C GLN A 4 -7.29 2.87 27.04
N ALA A 5 -7.73 2.38 25.87
CA ALA A 5 -8.69 3.01 24.93
C ALA A 5 -8.43 2.56 23.47
N PHE A 6 -8.14 1.29 23.24
CA PHE A 6 -8.08 0.73 21.88
C PHE A 6 -8.83 -0.61 21.78
N ASP A 7 -9.92 -0.72 22.54
CA ASP A 7 -10.77 -1.93 22.62
C ASP A 7 -12.06 -1.81 21.78
N GLU A 8 -12.32 -0.66 21.14
CA GLU A 8 -13.64 -0.38 20.52
C GLU A 8 -13.60 -0.15 19.00
N PHE A 9 -12.42 -0.27 18.37
CA PHE A 9 -12.27 -0.16 16.91
C PHE A 9 -11.68 -1.44 16.30
N TYR A 10 -12.15 -2.61 16.74
CA TYR A 10 -11.92 -3.88 16.04
C TYR A 10 -13.26 -4.57 15.76
N PRO A 11 -13.94 -4.26 14.64
CA PRO A 11 -15.06 -5.06 14.21
C PRO A 11 -14.58 -6.50 13.94
N SER A 12 -15.22 -7.43 14.62
CA SER A 12 -14.87 -8.84 14.70
C SER A 12 -14.95 -9.54 13.34
N ARG A 13 -13.87 -10.19 12.92
CA ARG A 13 -13.76 -11.67 12.93
C ARG A 13 -12.38 -12.15 12.44
N PRO A 14 -11.99 -13.38 12.86
CA PRO A 14 -10.62 -13.83 12.96
C PRO A 14 -10.15 -14.48 11.66
N PHE A 15 -8.93 -14.17 11.23
CA PHE A 15 -8.16 -15.04 10.34
C PHE A 15 -6.77 -15.24 10.92
N LEU A 16 -6.71 -15.67 12.18
CA LEU A 16 -5.49 -16.23 12.73
C LEU A 16 -5.57 -17.75 12.61
N SER A 17 -5.20 -18.27 11.45
CA SER A 17 -4.73 -19.64 11.35
C SER A 17 -3.68 -19.71 10.25
N VAL A 18 -2.45 -19.93 10.70
CA VAL A 18 -1.33 -20.43 9.91
C VAL A 18 -0.82 -19.47 8.82
N VAL A 19 0.14 -18.62 9.19
CA VAL A 19 1.48 -18.77 8.63
C VAL A 19 2.49 -18.07 9.54
N SER A 20 3.39 -18.87 10.07
CA SER A 20 4.50 -18.47 10.92
C SER A 20 5.50 -17.60 10.14
N GLY A 21 5.89 -16.46 10.70
CA GLY A 21 7.14 -15.77 10.33
C GLY A 21 7.03 -14.54 9.42
N VAL A 22 6.01 -13.68 9.58
CA VAL A 22 6.06 -12.31 9.08
C VAL A 22 5.81 -11.34 10.24
N ASP A 23 6.83 -10.54 10.55
CA ASP A 23 6.85 -9.58 11.65
C ASP A 23 5.66 -8.62 11.57
N SER A 24 4.79 -8.68 12.60
CA SER A 24 3.60 -7.83 12.75
C SER A 24 3.92 -6.34 12.74
N GLU A 25 5.18 -5.95 13.01
CA GLU A 25 5.64 -4.56 12.91
C GLU A 25 5.70 -4.05 11.46
N SER A 26 5.99 -4.95 10.50
CA SER A 26 6.09 -4.58 9.07
C SER A 26 4.73 -4.30 8.45
N GLU A 27 3.69 -5.01 8.89
CA GLU A 27 2.34 -4.82 8.40
C GLU A 27 1.74 -3.50 8.90
N LEU A 28 2.01 -3.13 10.16
CA LEU A 28 1.64 -1.83 10.71
C LEU A 28 2.37 -0.67 10.01
N ALA A 29 3.67 -0.83 9.77
CA ALA A 29 4.47 0.18 9.06
C ALA A 29 3.97 0.42 7.62
N TRP A 30 3.61 -0.65 6.91
CA TRP A 30 3.02 -0.55 5.58
C TRP A 30 1.67 0.16 5.59
N ILE A 31 0.77 -0.19 6.52
CA ILE A 31 -0.56 0.46 6.62
C ILE A 31 -0.40 1.97 6.80
N GLN A 32 0.50 2.40 7.70
CA GLN A 32 0.73 3.81 7.97
C GLN A 32 1.40 4.53 6.78
N ALA A 33 2.35 3.89 6.11
CA ALA A 33 2.98 4.43 4.91
C ALA A 33 1.97 4.60 3.76
N LYS A 34 1.14 3.59 3.52
CA LYS A 34 0.08 3.62 2.51
C LYS A 34 -0.94 4.72 2.81
N GLU A 35 -1.38 4.84 4.06
CA GLU A 35 -2.36 5.87 4.45
C GLU A 35 -1.78 7.27 4.30
N SER A 36 -0.51 7.47 4.67
CA SER A 36 0.19 8.75 4.47
C SER A 36 0.29 9.11 2.98
N ALA A 37 0.67 8.16 2.14
CA ALA A 37 0.74 8.34 0.69
C ALA A 37 -0.63 8.67 0.10
N ASP A 38 -1.68 7.95 0.50
CA ASP A 38 -3.04 8.18 0.05
C ASP A 38 -3.56 9.58 0.43
N GLN A 39 -3.34 10.00 1.67
CA GLN A 39 -3.74 11.34 2.14
C GLN A 39 -3.05 12.45 1.37
N VAL A 40 -1.75 12.30 1.08
CA VAL A 40 -0.97 13.29 0.33
C VAL A 40 -1.46 13.38 -1.12
N VAL A 41 -1.68 12.23 -1.77
CA VAL A 41 -2.24 12.18 -3.14
C VAL A 41 -3.65 12.75 -3.18
N PHE A 42 -4.49 12.45 -2.18
CA PHE A 42 -5.85 12.99 -2.07
C PHE A 42 -5.85 14.51 -1.92
N LYS A 43 -4.98 15.05 -1.05
CA LYS A 43 -4.87 16.51 -0.87
C LYS A 43 -4.43 17.23 -2.14
N ASN A 44 -3.55 16.64 -2.94
CA ASN A 44 -3.04 17.26 -4.16
C ASN A 44 -3.97 17.08 -5.37
N THR A 45 -4.53 15.87 -5.54
CA THR A 45 -5.26 15.48 -6.77
C THR A 45 -6.78 15.42 -6.59
N GLY A 46 -7.28 15.46 -5.35
CA GLY A 46 -8.68 15.23 -5.00
C GLY A 46 -9.13 13.78 -5.18
N LYS A 47 -8.19 12.84 -5.42
CA LYS A 47 -8.47 11.42 -5.66
C LYS A 47 -7.55 10.55 -4.80
N HIS A 48 -8.09 9.44 -4.32
CA HIS A 48 -7.35 8.40 -3.60
C HIS A 48 -6.50 7.56 -4.54
N LEU A 49 -5.53 6.82 -3.98
CA LEU A 49 -4.77 5.82 -4.73
C LEU A 49 -5.69 4.71 -5.23
N SER A 50 -5.60 4.40 -6.51
CA SER A 50 -6.33 3.29 -7.10
C SER A 50 -5.81 1.96 -6.55
N ASP A 51 -6.63 0.91 -6.61
CA ASP A 51 -6.27 -0.42 -6.09
C ASP A 51 -4.95 -0.96 -6.70
N ILE A 52 -4.75 -0.71 -8.00
CA ILE A 52 -3.53 -1.09 -8.72
C ILE A 52 -2.31 -0.21 -8.36
N GLU A 53 -2.54 1.07 -8.07
CA GLU A 53 -1.49 1.98 -7.61
C GLU A 53 -1.00 1.57 -6.21
N ALA A 54 -1.93 1.23 -5.32
CA ALA A 54 -1.60 0.70 -4.00
C ALA A 54 -0.81 -0.61 -4.07
N LYS A 55 -1.15 -1.51 -5.02
CA LYS A 55 -0.41 -2.76 -5.27
C LYS A 55 1.01 -2.51 -5.77
N VAL A 56 1.19 -1.52 -6.66
CA VAL A 56 2.52 -1.13 -7.14
C VAL A 56 3.36 -0.51 -6.02
N LEU A 57 2.74 0.35 -5.20
CA LEU A 57 3.39 0.94 -4.03
C LEU A 57 3.81 -0.15 -3.02
N GLN A 58 2.93 -1.12 -2.75
CA GLN A 58 3.23 -2.24 -1.86
C GLN A 58 4.35 -3.10 -2.40
N GLY A 59 4.29 -3.45 -3.68
CA GLY A 59 5.35 -4.23 -4.31
C GLY A 59 6.69 -3.51 -4.26
N SER A 60 6.71 -2.19 -4.42
CA SER A 60 7.92 -1.37 -4.30
C SER A 60 8.43 -1.32 -2.86
N TRP A 61 7.54 -1.24 -1.86
CA TRP A 61 7.86 -1.33 -0.44
C TRP A 61 8.49 -2.69 -0.07
N GLU A 62 7.98 -3.77 -0.66
CA GLU A 62 8.51 -5.12 -0.49
C GLU A 62 9.75 -5.43 -1.37
N GLY A 63 10.24 -4.47 -2.15
CA GLY A 63 11.40 -4.65 -3.04
C GLY A 63 11.13 -5.55 -4.27
N LYS A 64 9.87 -5.70 -4.67
CA LYS A 64 9.46 -6.48 -5.85
C LYS A 64 9.55 -5.67 -7.14
N THR A 65 9.85 -6.34 -8.24
CA THR A 65 9.86 -5.71 -9.58
C THR A 65 8.45 -5.62 -10.16
N TYR A 66 8.26 -4.72 -11.14
CA TYR A 66 7.00 -4.62 -11.89
C TYR A 66 6.57 -5.95 -12.51
N GLU A 67 7.52 -6.79 -12.95
CA GLU A 67 7.23 -8.12 -13.50
C GLU A 67 6.64 -9.07 -12.45
N GLN A 68 7.18 -9.06 -11.23
CA GLN A 68 6.68 -9.89 -10.14
C GLN A 68 5.29 -9.43 -9.69
N ILE A 69 5.05 -8.11 -9.64
CA ILE A 69 3.75 -7.53 -9.31
C ILE A 69 2.74 -7.88 -10.41
N ALA A 70 3.13 -7.71 -11.68
CA ALA A 70 2.34 -8.08 -12.85
C ALA A 70 1.90 -9.54 -12.82
N ASN A 71 2.86 -10.45 -12.63
CA ASN A 71 2.59 -11.88 -12.59
C ASN A 71 1.65 -12.26 -11.43
N ARG A 72 1.85 -11.66 -10.25
CA ARG A 72 1.01 -11.90 -9.06
C ARG A 72 -0.44 -11.48 -9.25
N TYR A 73 -0.68 -10.34 -9.90
CA TYR A 73 -2.00 -9.74 -10.00
C TYR A 73 -2.65 -9.90 -11.39
N GLY A 74 -1.97 -10.58 -12.33
CA GLY A 74 -2.49 -10.84 -13.68
C GLY A 74 -2.42 -9.64 -14.62
N TYR A 75 -1.49 -8.70 -14.39
CA TYR A 75 -1.24 -7.56 -15.28
C TYR A 75 -0.02 -7.78 -16.17
N SER A 76 0.13 -6.96 -17.20
CA SER A 76 1.36 -6.89 -17.99
C SER A 76 2.39 -6.01 -17.29
N ALA A 77 3.65 -6.47 -17.23
CA ALA A 77 4.75 -5.69 -16.64
C ALA A 77 4.92 -4.33 -17.32
N GLU A 78 4.74 -4.29 -18.65
CA GLU A 78 4.80 -3.04 -19.42
C GLU A 78 3.69 -2.06 -19.01
N TYR A 79 2.46 -2.54 -18.78
CA TYR A 79 1.34 -1.71 -18.32
C TYR A 79 1.61 -1.16 -16.92
N LEU A 80 2.11 -1.99 -16.00
CA LEU A 80 2.46 -1.55 -14.66
C LEU A 80 3.61 -0.55 -14.65
N ASN A 81 4.63 -0.72 -15.49
CA ASN A 81 5.78 0.18 -15.51
C ASN A 81 5.44 1.50 -16.22
N LYS A 82 4.89 1.43 -17.45
CA LYS A 82 4.68 2.62 -18.29
C LYS A 82 3.47 3.44 -17.89
N ASP A 83 2.39 2.79 -17.47
CA ASP A 83 1.12 3.46 -17.23
C ASP A 83 0.89 3.68 -15.73
N ILE A 84 0.86 2.61 -14.93
CA ILE A 84 0.54 2.73 -13.50
C ILE A 84 1.70 3.34 -12.71
N GLY A 85 2.91 2.83 -12.87
CA GLY A 85 4.09 3.22 -12.11
C GLY A 85 4.42 4.69 -12.36
N ASN A 86 4.58 5.09 -13.62
CA ASN A 86 4.84 6.50 -13.95
C ASN A 86 3.77 7.45 -13.39
N LYS A 87 2.48 7.12 -13.53
CA LYS A 87 1.39 7.96 -12.98
C LYS A 87 1.45 8.04 -11.46
N LEU A 88 1.70 6.92 -10.79
CA LEU A 88 1.81 6.85 -9.34
C LEU A 88 2.99 7.71 -8.83
N TRP A 89 4.18 7.51 -9.36
CA TRP A 89 5.37 8.22 -8.90
C TRP A 89 5.32 9.71 -9.21
N ASN A 90 4.75 10.09 -10.35
CA ASN A 90 4.51 11.51 -10.65
C ASN A 90 3.55 12.13 -9.64
N LYS A 91 2.40 11.51 -9.36
CA LYS A 91 1.45 12.01 -8.35
C LYS A 91 2.09 12.16 -6.97
N LEU A 92 2.86 11.17 -6.55
CA LEU A 92 3.55 11.20 -5.26
C LEU A 92 4.63 12.29 -5.23
N SER A 93 5.41 12.44 -6.30
CA SER A 93 6.40 13.50 -6.42
C SER A 93 5.77 14.88 -6.39
N GLU A 94 4.71 15.10 -7.17
CA GLU A 94 3.97 16.38 -7.21
C GLU A 94 3.34 16.72 -5.86
N ALA A 95 2.85 15.71 -5.14
CA ALA A 95 2.17 15.90 -3.87
C ALA A 95 3.12 16.05 -2.67
N LEU A 96 4.33 15.47 -2.75
CA LEU A 96 5.36 15.60 -1.71
C LEU A 96 6.26 16.85 -1.87
N GLY A 97 6.33 17.42 -3.09
CA GLY A 97 7.07 18.65 -3.38
C GLY A 97 8.53 18.41 -3.73
#